data_AF-A0A518HA07-F1
#
_entry.id   AF-A0A518HA07-F1
#
_cell.length_a   1.000
_cell.length_b   1.000
_cell.length_c   1.000
_cell.angle_alpha   90.00
_cell.angle_beta   90.00
_cell.angle_gamma   90.00
#
_symmetry.space_group_name_H-M   'P 1'
#
loop_
_entity.id
_entity.type
_entity.pdbx_description
1 polymer ?
#
loop_
_entity_poly.entity_id
_entity_poly.type
_entity_poly.pdbx_seq_one_letter_code
_entity_poly.pdbx_strand_id
1 'polypeptide(L)'
;MKDTRPSRPAASKEPRPTKGAPKQEDFPGEKPRKDWSVEKLTEYILDGLEQARQERESLVQLGGGAAVRTFRVGRALTYVRDGLKPKKQWKAWQEEHKLAAGTVSEAIRLFERAKSEDKIKGLSITDAKVRYRVIAKPSDPKAPASILKRLKRHGKGLAEALTEAAAVADWGDLDISEVCDMMLMVEKAIEATHPDLLIAVRSTARIVTDRPVSRAPVAGQ
;
A
#
# COMPACT_ATOMS: atom_id res chain seq x y z
N MET A 1 -45.54 47.28 -50.64
CA MET A 1 -44.72 46.06 -50.57
C MET A 1 -44.45 45.79 -49.09
N LYS A 2 -45.00 44.70 -48.55
CA LYS A 2 -44.92 44.35 -47.12
C LYS A 2 -43.88 43.24 -46.96
N ASP A 3 -42.75 43.55 -46.33
CA ASP A 3 -41.70 42.58 -46.04
C ASP A 3 -42.05 41.76 -44.80
N THR A 4 -42.44 40.52 -45.03
CA THR A 4 -42.69 39.50 -44.02
C THR A 4 -41.36 38.84 -43.66
N ARG A 5 -40.78 39.17 -42.50
CA ARG A 5 -39.63 38.42 -41.95
C ARG A 5 -40.11 37.07 -41.39
N PRO A 6 -39.46 35.94 -41.71
CA PRO A 6 -39.79 34.66 -41.10
C PRO A 6 -39.24 34.56 -39.68
N SER A 7 -40.10 34.08 -38.77
CA SER A 7 -39.78 33.77 -37.37
C SER A 7 -38.70 32.71 -37.25
N ARG A 8 -37.67 33.04 -36.47
CA ARG A 8 -36.58 32.13 -36.09
C ARG A 8 -37.12 31.11 -35.06
N PRO A 9 -36.93 29.79 -35.26
CA PRO A 9 -37.35 28.80 -34.28
C PRO A 9 -36.47 28.87 -33.03
N ALA A 10 -37.12 28.75 -31.87
CA ALA A 10 -36.47 28.72 -30.57
C ALA A 10 -35.49 27.55 -30.48
N ALA A 11 -34.24 27.84 -30.16
CA ALA A 11 -33.24 26.83 -29.84
C ALA A 11 -33.65 26.11 -28.55
N SER A 12 -34.08 24.87 -28.68
CA SER A 12 -34.23 23.93 -27.58
C SER A 12 -32.91 23.84 -26.83
N LYS A 13 -32.93 24.25 -25.56
CA LYS A 13 -31.84 23.97 -24.62
C LYS A 13 -31.84 22.48 -24.36
N GLU A 14 -30.92 21.74 -24.99
CA GLU A 14 -30.60 20.38 -24.56
C GLU A 14 -30.21 20.41 -23.08
N PRO A 15 -30.76 19.52 -22.23
CA PRO A 15 -30.26 19.35 -20.88
C PRO A 15 -28.84 18.79 -20.97
N ARG A 16 -27.87 19.57 -20.49
CA ARG A 16 -26.52 19.06 -20.22
C ARG A 16 -26.66 17.77 -19.42
N PRO A 17 -26.07 16.64 -19.84
CA PRO A 17 -25.92 15.51 -18.94
C PRO A 17 -25.05 15.99 -17.79
N THR A 18 -25.68 16.21 -16.64
CA THR A 18 -24.98 16.28 -15.37
C THR A 18 -24.30 14.94 -15.22
N LYS A 19 -23.02 14.90 -15.60
CA LYS A 19 -22.08 13.84 -15.28
C LYS A 19 -22.00 13.82 -13.76
N GLY A 20 -22.97 13.12 -13.15
CA GLY A 20 -22.88 12.65 -11.78
C GLY A 20 -21.73 11.69 -11.75
N ALA A 21 -20.52 12.23 -11.60
CA ALA A 21 -19.50 11.53 -10.85
C ALA A 21 -20.21 11.05 -9.57
N PRO A 22 -20.09 9.77 -9.18
CA PRO A 22 -20.60 9.35 -7.88
C PRO A 22 -20.03 10.36 -6.90
N LYS A 23 -20.92 11.09 -6.22
CA LYS A 23 -20.52 11.84 -5.03
C LYS A 23 -19.84 10.78 -4.18
N GLN A 24 -18.51 10.83 -4.08
CA GLN A 24 -17.84 10.31 -2.91
C GLN A 24 -18.52 11.07 -1.79
N GLU A 25 -19.52 10.45 -1.17
CA GLU A 25 -19.95 10.85 0.14
C GLU A 25 -18.70 10.71 0.99
N ASP A 26 -18.07 11.85 1.21
CA ASP A 26 -17.32 12.17 2.39
C ASP A 26 -17.67 11.18 3.52
N PHE A 27 -16.78 10.24 3.80
CA PHE A 27 -16.62 9.72 5.15
C PHE A 27 -15.43 10.47 5.78
N PRO A 28 -15.50 11.79 6.05
CA PRO A 28 -14.35 12.53 6.52
C PRO A 28 -14.33 12.40 8.04
N GLY A 29 -13.73 11.33 8.55
CA GLY A 29 -13.18 11.34 9.90
C GLY A 29 -14.11 11.02 11.06
N GLU A 30 -15.32 10.51 10.85
CA GLU A 30 -16.10 9.99 11.98
C GLU A 30 -15.46 8.70 12.54
N LYS A 31 -15.08 8.73 13.82
CA LYS A 31 -14.47 7.59 14.49
C LYS A 31 -15.56 6.54 14.77
N PRO A 32 -15.30 5.25 14.52
CA PRO A 32 -16.31 4.21 14.76
C PRO A 32 -16.71 4.20 16.23
N ARG A 33 -18.01 4.08 16.50
CA ARG A 33 -18.61 4.07 17.83
C ARG A 33 -19.16 2.68 18.16
N LYS A 34 -19.32 2.39 19.45
CA LYS A 34 -19.74 1.05 19.94
C LYS A 34 -21.23 0.80 19.73
N ASP A 35 -22.02 1.86 19.65
CA ASP A 35 -23.47 1.86 19.43
C ASP A 35 -23.88 1.70 17.96
N TRP A 36 -22.91 1.65 17.04
CA TRP A 36 -23.19 1.38 15.63
C TRP A 36 -23.62 -0.07 15.43
N SER A 37 -24.53 -0.28 14.47
CA SER A 37 -24.95 -1.62 14.08
C SER A 37 -23.78 -2.41 13.47
N VAL A 38 -23.88 -3.74 13.50
CA VAL A 38 -22.84 -4.61 12.94
C VAL A 38 -22.68 -4.36 11.45
N GLU A 39 -23.78 -4.11 10.73
CA GLU A 39 -23.81 -3.83 9.30
C GLU A 39 -23.05 -2.54 8.98
N LYS A 40 -23.34 -1.46 9.71
CA LYS A 40 -22.64 -0.17 9.53
C LYS A 40 -21.14 -0.27 9.86
N LEU A 41 -20.79 -1.00 10.92
CA LEU A 41 -19.39 -1.27 11.24
C LEU A 41 -18.71 -2.09 10.15
N THR A 42 -19.41 -3.04 9.55
CA THR A 42 -18.90 -3.89 8.47
C THR A 42 -18.61 -3.07 7.23
N GLU A 43 -19.53 -2.22 6.78
CA GLU A 43 -19.32 -1.29 5.66
C GLU A 43 -18.09 -0.41 5.90
N TYR A 44 -17.98 0.17 7.10
CA TYR A 44 -16.83 0.98 7.48
C TYR A 44 -15.50 0.21 7.44
N ILE A 45 -15.50 -1.06 7.88
CA ILE A 45 -14.31 -1.91 7.87
C ILE A 45 -13.88 -2.19 6.43
N LEU A 46 -14.82 -2.56 5.56
CA LEU A 46 -14.53 -2.91 4.17
C LEU A 46 -13.97 -1.71 3.40
N ASP A 47 -14.63 -0.55 3.50
CA ASP A 47 -14.16 0.69 2.88
C ASP A 47 -12.80 1.13 3.46
N GLY A 48 -12.64 1.05 4.79
CA GLY A 48 -11.41 1.42 5.47
C GLY A 48 -10.20 0.55 5.09
N LEU A 49 -10.41 -0.75 4.86
CA LEU A 49 -9.36 -1.67 4.41
C LEU A 49 -8.95 -1.40 2.97
N GLU A 50 -9.91 -1.16 2.08
CA GLU A 50 -9.63 -0.85 0.68
C GLU A 50 -8.89 0.49 0.55
N GLN A 51 -9.33 1.52 1.27
CA GLN A 51 -8.62 2.80 1.30
C GLN A 51 -7.22 2.67 1.90
N ALA A 52 -7.03 1.89 2.97
CA ALA A 52 -5.70 1.65 3.53
C ALA A 52 -4.77 0.92 2.54
N ARG A 53 -5.32 0.02 1.71
CA ARG A 53 -4.59 -0.65 0.63
C ARG A 53 -4.19 0.35 -0.46
N GLN A 54 -5.12 1.17 -0.93
CA GLN A 54 -4.84 2.19 -1.95
C GLN A 54 -3.83 3.23 -1.46
N GLU A 55 -3.94 3.67 -0.21
CA GLU A 55 -2.96 4.58 0.41
C GLU A 55 -1.57 3.95 0.53
N ARG A 56 -1.49 2.64 0.73
CA ARG A 56 -0.21 1.90 0.75
C ARG A 56 0.39 1.80 -0.66
N GLU A 57 -0.40 1.44 -1.65
CA GLU A 57 0.03 1.25 -3.03
C GLU A 57 0.41 2.56 -3.71
N SER A 58 -0.29 3.66 -3.38
CA SER A 58 -0.09 4.92 -4.08
C SER A 58 1.21 5.64 -3.72
N LEU A 59 1.95 5.29 -2.66
CA LEU A 59 3.14 6.02 -2.14
C LEU A 59 2.94 7.55 -1.92
N VAL A 60 1.75 8.09 -2.24
CA VAL A 60 1.46 9.50 -2.48
C VAL A 60 1.20 10.27 -1.19
N GLN A 61 1.12 9.58 -0.05
CA GLN A 61 1.07 10.25 1.25
C GLN A 61 2.15 9.68 2.16
N LEU A 62 3.18 10.48 2.39
CA LEU A 62 4.21 10.34 3.42
C LEU A 62 3.59 9.92 4.77
N GLY A 63 3.44 8.60 4.94
CA GLY A 63 3.51 7.87 6.19
C GLY A 63 2.47 8.14 7.28
N GLY A 64 1.33 8.81 7.08
CA GLY A 64 0.41 9.12 8.20
C GLY A 64 -0.97 8.45 8.16
N GLY A 65 -1.64 8.55 7.01
CA GLY A 65 -3.07 8.22 6.87
C GLY A 65 -3.38 6.74 7.07
N ALA A 66 -2.61 5.87 6.42
CA ALA A 66 -2.86 4.43 6.40
C ALA A 66 -2.80 3.80 7.79
N ALA A 67 -1.91 4.26 8.68
CA ALA A 67 -1.80 3.74 10.02
C ALA A 67 -2.98 4.17 10.91
N VAL A 68 -3.38 5.44 10.82
CA VAL A 68 -4.57 5.97 11.52
C VAL A 68 -5.83 5.24 11.06
N ARG A 69 -5.97 5.02 9.75
CA ARG A 69 -7.09 4.28 9.18
C ARG A 69 -7.12 2.83 9.66
N THR A 70 -5.99 2.14 9.61
CA THR A 70 -5.85 0.77 10.14
C THR A 70 -6.21 0.70 11.63
N PHE A 71 -5.82 1.69 12.42
CA PHE A 71 -6.22 1.79 13.83
C PHE A 71 -7.74 1.92 14.00
N ARG A 72 -8.40 2.78 13.22
CA ARG A 72 -9.85 2.94 13.26
C ARG A 72 -10.58 1.66 12.81
N VAL A 73 -10.09 0.99 11.77
CA VAL A 73 -10.58 -0.32 11.34
C VAL A 73 -10.42 -1.34 12.47
N GLY A 74 -9.28 -1.38 13.15
CA GLY A 74 -9.04 -2.23 14.32
C GLY A 74 -10.04 -1.99 15.47
N ARG A 75 -10.42 -0.72 15.69
CA ARG A 75 -11.46 -0.34 16.65
C ARG A 75 -12.82 -0.89 16.24
N ALA A 76 -13.23 -0.69 14.98
CA ALA A 76 -14.51 -1.20 14.47
C ALA A 76 -14.57 -2.74 14.54
N LEU A 77 -13.50 -3.42 14.11
CA LEU A 77 -13.36 -4.87 14.20
C LEU A 77 -13.49 -5.38 15.64
N THR A 78 -12.99 -4.64 16.62
CA THR A 78 -13.14 -4.99 18.04
C THR A 78 -14.61 -4.97 18.45
N TYR A 79 -15.38 -3.97 18.03
CA TYR A 79 -16.81 -3.89 18.32
C TYR A 79 -17.61 -5.01 17.65
N VAL A 80 -17.33 -5.31 16.37
CA VAL A 80 -17.98 -6.43 15.68
C VAL A 80 -17.61 -7.76 16.34
N ARG A 81 -16.33 -7.98 16.64
CA ARG A 81 -15.85 -9.17 17.35
C ARG A 81 -16.59 -9.36 18.67
N ASP A 82 -16.69 -8.32 19.48
CA ASP A 82 -17.29 -8.41 20.81
C ASP A 82 -18.80 -8.70 20.73
N GLY A 83 -19.49 -8.24 19.67
CA GLY A 83 -20.89 -8.58 19.40
C GLY A 83 -21.12 -9.99 18.85
N LEU A 84 -20.18 -10.53 18.07
CA LEU A 84 -20.31 -11.83 17.39
C LEU A 84 -19.66 -13.00 18.13
N LYS A 85 -18.65 -12.75 18.97
CA LYS A 85 -17.92 -13.79 19.70
C LYS A 85 -18.81 -14.58 20.68
N PRO A 86 -19.71 -13.97 21.47
CA PRO A 86 -20.64 -14.72 22.33
C PRO A 86 -21.57 -15.64 21.53
N LYS A 87 -21.88 -15.27 20.28
CA LYS A 87 -22.75 -16.02 19.37
C LYS A 87 -22.00 -17.07 18.55
N LYS A 88 -20.67 -17.19 18.73
CA LYS A 88 -19.78 -18.06 17.93
C LYS A 88 -19.81 -17.76 16.41
N GLN A 89 -20.26 -16.58 16.00
CA GLN A 89 -20.42 -16.18 14.59
C GLN A 89 -19.19 -15.47 14.02
N TRP A 90 -18.19 -15.17 14.86
CA TRP A 90 -17.04 -14.36 14.46
C TRP A 90 -16.24 -14.93 13.27
N LYS A 91 -16.00 -16.24 13.23
CA LYS A 91 -15.26 -16.87 12.12
C LYS A 91 -16.08 -16.86 10.82
N ALA A 92 -17.36 -17.24 10.90
CA ALA A 92 -18.25 -17.24 9.74
C ALA A 92 -18.36 -15.84 9.11
N TRP A 93 -18.46 -14.79 9.94
CA TRP A 93 -18.46 -13.41 9.47
C TRP A 93 -17.16 -13.01 8.76
N GLN A 94 -15.99 -13.44 9.26
CA GLN A 94 -14.71 -13.19 8.57
C GLN A 94 -14.67 -13.87 7.19
N GLU A 95 -15.16 -15.11 7.10
CA GLU A 95 -15.21 -15.88 5.86
C GLU A 95 -16.18 -15.26 4.85
N GLU A 96 -17.38 -14.86 5.30
CA GLU A 96 -18.40 -14.19 4.50
C GLU A 96 -17.86 -12.91 3.84
N HIS A 97 -17.10 -12.11 4.59
CA HIS A 97 -16.49 -10.87 4.10
C HIS A 97 -15.09 -11.03 3.53
N LYS A 98 -14.61 -12.27 3.34
CA LYS A 98 -13.29 -12.59 2.76
C LYS A 98 -12.12 -11.87 3.44
N LEU A 99 -12.19 -11.71 4.76
CA LEU A 99 -11.18 -11.01 5.53
C LEU A 99 -10.09 -11.98 5.99
N ALA A 100 -8.84 -11.70 5.61
CA ALA A 100 -7.71 -12.50 6.06
C ALA A 100 -7.53 -12.39 7.59
N ALA A 101 -7.54 -13.54 8.28
CA ALA A 101 -7.46 -13.61 9.74
C ALA A 101 -6.20 -12.91 10.31
N GLY A 102 -5.08 -12.97 9.59
CA GLY A 102 -3.84 -12.26 9.94
C GLY A 102 -4.06 -10.75 9.96
N THR A 103 -4.56 -10.18 8.86
CA THR A 103 -4.86 -8.74 8.73
C THR A 103 -5.82 -8.25 9.82
N VAL A 104 -6.90 -9.01 10.06
CA VAL A 104 -7.87 -8.69 11.12
C VAL A 104 -7.22 -8.69 12.51
N SER A 105 -6.45 -9.73 12.82
CA SER A 105 -5.74 -9.86 14.09
C SER A 105 -4.75 -8.72 14.31
N GLU A 106 -3.99 -8.36 13.27
CA GLU A 106 -3.02 -7.26 13.32
C GLU A 106 -3.68 -5.90 13.57
N ALA A 107 -4.76 -5.59 12.86
CA ALA A 107 -5.49 -4.33 13.02
C ALA A 107 -6.09 -4.20 14.44
N ILE A 108 -6.72 -5.27 14.94
CA ILE A 108 -7.24 -5.32 16.31
C ILE A 108 -6.12 -5.12 17.32
N ARG A 109 -5.01 -5.85 17.20
CA ARG A 109 -3.84 -5.73 18.10
C ARG A 109 -3.25 -4.33 18.08
N LEU A 110 -3.18 -3.70 16.91
CA LEU A 110 -2.71 -2.33 16.77
C LEU A 110 -3.59 -1.37 17.58
N PHE A 111 -4.91 -1.49 17.47
CA PHE A 111 -5.87 -0.71 18.25
C PHE A 111 -5.72 -0.95 19.77
N GLU A 112 -5.77 -2.22 20.19
CA GLU A 112 -5.72 -2.61 21.61
C GLU A 112 -4.41 -2.14 22.29
N ARG A 113 -3.30 -2.13 21.55
CA ARG A 113 -1.98 -1.73 22.10
C ARG A 113 -1.72 -0.24 22.03
N ALA A 114 -2.07 0.43 20.94
CA ALA A 114 -1.84 1.87 20.81
C ALA A 114 -2.79 2.67 21.71
N LYS A 115 -4.03 2.21 21.91
CA LYS A 115 -5.09 2.80 22.76
C LYS A 115 -5.56 4.21 22.36
N SER A 116 -4.74 5.00 21.69
CA SER A 116 -5.07 6.34 21.19
C SER A 116 -4.60 6.52 19.76
N GLU A 117 -5.39 7.26 18.99
CA GLU A 117 -5.09 7.64 17.61
C GLU A 117 -3.88 8.59 17.54
N ASP A 118 -3.72 9.49 18.51
CA ASP A 118 -2.62 10.47 18.55
C ASP A 118 -1.24 9.81 18.59
N LYS A 119 -1.20 8.59 19.12
CA LYS A 119 0.02 7.78 19.26
C LYS A 119 0.44 7.07 17.96
N ILE A 120 -0.42 7.09 16.95
CA ILE A 120 -0.18 6.50 15.62
C ILE A 120 -0.03 7.58 14.55
N LYS A 121 -0.57 8.78 14.80
CA LYS A 121 -0.50 9.89 13.85
C LYS A 121 0.95 10.17 13.43
N GLY A 122 1.17 10.19 12.11
CA GLY A 122 2.49 10.44 11.51
C GLY A 122 3.42 9.22 11.46
N LEU A 123 2.97 8.03 11.87
CA LEU A 123 3.71 6.78 11.70
C LEU A 123 3.22 6.03 10.47
N SER A 124 4.15 5.47 9.69
CA SER A 124 3.79 4.54 8.63
C SER A 124 3.11 3.31 9.24
N ILE A 125 2.34 2.56 8.45
CA ILE A 125 1.67 1.36 8.96
C ILE A 125 2.68 0.34 9.49
N THR A 126 3.83 0.20 8.82
CA THR A 126 4.92 -0.69 9.23
C THR A 126 5.55 -0.20 10.54
N ASP A 127 5.89 1.10 10.63
CA ASP A 127 6.48 1.67 11.85
C ASP A 127 5.52 1.54 13.04
N ALA A 128 4.22 1.78 12.82
CA ALA A 128 3.20 1.60 13.85
C ALA A 128 3.15 0.14 14.30
N LYS A 129 3.10 -0.83 13.37
CA LYS A 129 3.06 -2.25 13.70
C LYS A 129 4.32 -2.70 14.45
N VAL A 130 5.51 -2.24 14.06
CA VAL A 130 6.77 -2.53 14.77
C VAL A 130 6.78 -1.88 16.17
N ARG A 131 6.44 -0.60 16.26
CA ARG A 131 6.41 0.17 17.51
C ARG A 131 5.47 -0.44 18.54
N TYR A 132 4.30 -0.93 18.12
CA TYR A 132 3.33 -1.61 18.98
C TYR A 132 3.51 -3.14 19.01
N ARG A 133 4.65 -3.66 18.53
CA ARG A 133 5.02 -5.09 18.54
C ARG A 133 3.97 -6.02 17.90
N VAL A 134 3.17 -5.49 16.98
CA VAL A 134 2.16 -6.26 16.22
C VAL A 134 2.86 -7.23 15.29
N ILE A 135 3.94 -6.77 14.65
CA ILE A 135 4.88 -7.57 13.88
C ILE A 135 6.27 -7.48 14.53
N ALA A 136 7.11 -8.47 14.27
CA ALA A 136 8.53 -8.39 14.62
C ALA A 136 9.17 -7.24 13.83
N LYS A 137 10.20 -6.61 14.41
CA LYS A 137 11.05 -5.70 13.64
C LYS A 137 11.59 -6.52 12.45
N PRO A 138 11.44 -6.06 11.20
CA PRO A 138 12.08 -6.74 10.08
C PRO A 138 13.56 -6.84 10.43
N SER A 139 14.07 -8.07 10.48
CA SER A 139 15.51 -8.26 10.59
C SER A 139 16.13 -7.60 9.38
N ASP A 140 17.21 -6.82 9.56
CA ASP A 140 17.95 -6.27 8.44
C ASP A 140 18.15 -7.39 7.41
N PRO A 141 17.83 -7.15 6.12
CA PRO A 141 17.98 -8.18 5.11
C PRO A 141 19.41 -8.68 5.22
N LYS A 142 19.58 -9.91 5.74
CA LYS A 142 20.89 -10.55 5.75
C LYS A 142 21.22 -10.71 4.28
N ALA A 143 22.04 -9.79 3.77
CA ALA A 143 22.58 -9.88 2.42
C ALA A 143 22.99 -11.34 2.23
N PRO A 144 22.40 -12.06 1.26
CA PRO A 144 22.56 -13.50 1.21
C PRO A 144 24.05 -13.79 1.24
N ALA A 145 24.49 -14.63 2.17
CA ALA A 145 25.92 -14.84 2.41
C ALA A 145 26.65 -15.29 1.12
N SER A 146 25.91 -15.81 0.14
CA SER A 146 26.33 -16.09 -1.24
C SER A 146 26.70 -14.83 -2.03
N ILE A 147 25.96 -13.72 -1.92
CA ILE A 147 26.26 -12.44 -2.58
C ILE A 147 27.53 -11.83 -1.98
N LEU A 148 27.63 -11.77 -0.65
CA LEU A 148 28.86 -11.27 0.01
C LEU A 148 30.08 -12.17 -0.27
N LYS A 149 29.91 -13.50 -0.36
CA LYS A 149 30.98 -14.44 -0.78
C LYS A 149 31.33 -14.34 -2.26
N ARG A 150 30.41 -13.93 -3.13
CA ARG A 150 30.68 -13.71 -4.58
C ARG A 150 31.38 -12.38 -4.80
N LEU A 151 30.93 -11.31 -4.15
CA LEU A 151 31.58 -10.00 -4.17
C LEU A 151 33.03 -10.07 -3.64
N LYS A 152 33.29 -10.83 -2.57
CA LYS A 152 34.65 -11.08 -2.08
C LYS A 152 35.53 -11.92 -3.01
N ARG A 153 34.95 -12.76 -3.87
CA ARG A 153 35.69 -13.61 -4.82
C ARG A 153 36.04 -12.89 -6.11
N HIS A 154 35.18 -12.00 -6.58
CA HIS A 154 35.37 -11.23 -7.80
C HIS A 154 35.87 -9.83 -7.48
N GLY A 155 37.10 -9.73 -6.95
CA GLY A 155 37.76 -8.46 -6.62
C GLY A 155 37.96 -7.46 -7.78
N LYS A 156 37.38 -7.69 -8.96
CA LYS A 156 37.39 -6.79 -10.13
C LYS A 156 36.11 -6.79 -10.97
N GLY A 157 35.07 -7.52 -10.56
CA GLY A 157 33.86 -7.71 -11.36
C GLY A 157 32.60 -7.19 -10.69
N LEU A 158 32.67 -6.10 -9.93
CA LEU A 158 31.52 -5.59 -9.16
C LEU A 158 30.31 -5.28 -10.07
N ALA A 159 30.57 -4.65 -11.23
CA ALA A 159 29.54 -4.36 -12.21
C ALA A 159 28.94 -5.64 -12.83
N GLU A 160 29.77 -6.65 -13.09
CA GLU A 160 29.36 -7.93 -13.68
C GLU A 160 28.57 -8.78 -12.67
N ALA A 161 29.00 -8.80 -11.42
CA ALA A 161 28.31 -9.46 -10.30
C ALA A 161 26.99 -8.78 -9.94
N LEU A 162 26.90 -7.44 -10.04
CA LEU A 162 25.64 -6.71 -9.88
C LEU A 162 24.70 -6.96 -11.06
N THR A 163 25.23 -7.07 -12.27
CA THR A 163 24.44 -7.39 -13.48
C THR A 163 23.93 -8.83 -13.44
N GLU A 164 24.74 -9.80 -13.01
CA GLU A 164 24.31 -11.17 -12.77
C GLU A 164 23.32 -11.28 -11.59
N ALA A 165 23.55 -10.57 -10.48
CA ALA A 165 22.60 -10.54 -9.37
C ALA A 165 21.24 -9.97 -9.82
N ALA A 166 21.27 -8.96 -10.69
CA ALA A 166 20.06 -8.41 -11.32
C ALA A 166 19.45 -9.31 -12.40
N ALA A 167 20.18 -10.30 -12.92
CA ALA A 167 19.66 -11.29 -13.86
C ALA A 167 19.11 -12.56 -13.16
N VAL A 168 19.64 -12.91 -11.98
CA VAL A 168 19.29 -14.11 -11.21
C VAL A 168 18.20 -13.84 -10.17
N ALA A 169 18.06 -12.59 -9.71
CA ALA A 169 16.88 -12.21 -8.96
C ALA A 169 15.67 -12.31 -9.90
N ASP A 170 14.85 -13.34 -9.68
CA ASP A 170 13.47 -13.34 -10.14
C ASP A 170 12.75 -12.22 -9.38
N TRP A 171 12.90 -10.99 -9.87
CA TRP A 171 12.38 -9.77 -9.25
C TRP A 171 10.85 -9.73 -9.20
N GLY A 172 10.16 -10.76 -9.71
CA GLY A 172 8.71 -10.85 -9.72
C GLY A 172 8.05 -10.84 -8.34
N ASP A 173 8.76 -11.28 -7.30
CA ASP A 173 8.23 -11.40 -5.94
C ASP A 173 8.75 -10.33 -4.95
N LEU A 174 9.73 -9.51 -5.35
CA LEU A 174 10.24 -8.43 -4.51
C LEU A 174 9.44 -7.15 -4.76
N ASP A 175 8.92 -6.55 -3.69
CA ASP A 175 8.35 -5.21 -3.74
C ASP A 175 9.43 -4.22 -4.21
N ILE A 176 9.06 -3.28 -5.09
CA ILE A 176 9.93 -2.18 -5.56
C ILE A 176 10.64 -1.49 -4.39
N SER A 177 9.98 -1.35 -3.23
CA SER A 177 10.59 -0.80 -2.02
C SER A 177 11.79 -1.63 -1.53
N GLU A 178 11.71 -2.96 -1.56
CA GLU A 178 12.80 -3.85 -1.13
C GLU A 178 13.96 -3.82 -2.13
N VAL A 179 13.66 -3.69 -3.41
CA VAL A 179 14.66 -3.50 -4.47
C VAL A 179 15.40 -2.17 -4.28
N CYS A 180 14.67 -1.08 -4.04
CA CYS A 180 15.25 0.24 -3.79
C CYS A 180 16.12 0.25 -2.52
N ASP A 181 15.67 -0.38 -1.43
CA ASP A 181 16.44 -0.49 -0.18
C ASP A 181 17.73 -1.28 -0.36
N MET A 182 17.68 -2.40 -1.11
CA MET A 182 18.87 -3.16 -1.46
C MET A 182 19.85 -2.35 -2.32
N MET A 183 19.35 -1.60 -3.29
CA MET A 183 20.19 -0.75 -4.14
C MET A 183 20.84 0.40 -3.35
N LEU A 184 20.10 1.02 -2.42
CA LEU A 184 20.62 2.02 -1.49
C LEU A 184 21.69 1.45 -0.56
N MET A 185 21.53 0.21 -0.08
CA MET A 185 22.56 -0.46 0.72
C MET A 185 23.82 -0.75 -0.10
N VAL A 186 23.67 -1.21 -1.35
CA VAL A 186 24.79 -1.43 -2.26
C VAL A 186 25.50 -0.10 -2.58
N GLU A 187 24.75 0.97 -2.83
CA GLU A 187 25.30 2.29 -3.12
C GLU A 187 26.13 2.82 -1.95
N LYS A 188 25.63 2.74 -0.71
CA LYS A 188 26.37 3.17 0.50
C LYS A 188 27.62 2.33 0.74
N ALA A 189 27.56 1.02 0.49
CA ALA A 189 28.72 0.14 0.64
C ALA A 189 29.81 0.46 -0.40
N ILE A 190 29.40 0.82 -1.62
CA ILE A 190 30.31 1.23 -2.70
C ILE A 190 30.86 2.62 -2.43
N GLU A 191 30.06 3.57 -1.95
CA GLU A 191 30.53 4.91 -1.55
C GLU A 191 31.65 4.84 -0.51
N ALA A 192 31.50 3.94 0.47
CA ALA A 192 32.47 3.78 1.55
C ALA A 192 33.77 3.08 1.13
N THR A 193 33.78 2.31 0.04
CA THR A 193 34.94 1.48 -0.32
C THR A 193 35.54 1.80 -1.68
N HIS A 194 34.74 2.21 -2.66
CA HIS A 194 35.11 2.41 -4.07
C HIS A 194 34.26 3.56 -4.67
N PRO A 195 34.46 4.82 -4.23
CA PRO A 195 33.61 5.94 -4.60
C PRO A 195 33.66 6.29 -6.10
N ASP A 196 34.71 5.89 -6.80
CA ASP A 196 34.87 6.00 -8.25
C ASP A 196 33.85 5.15 -9.04
N LEU A 197 33.32 4.07 -8.43
CA LEU A 197 32.34 3.18 -9.06
C LEU A 197 30.89 3.64 -8.88
N LEU A 198 30.65 4.67 -8.07
CA LEU A 198 29.31 5.11 -7.69
C LEU A 198 28.48 5.61 -8.89
N ILE A 199 29.13 6.25 -9.86
CA ILE A 199 28.49 6.75 -11.09
C ILE A 199 27.98 5.59 -11.94
N ALA A 200 28.75 4.51 -12.05
CA ALA A 200 28.34 3.33 -12.82
C ALA A 200 27.13 2.63 -12.17
N VAL A 201 27.14 2.49 -10.85
CA VAL A 201 26.04 1.86 -10.08
C VAL A 201 24.75 2.66 -10.20
N ARG A 202 24.82 3.99 -10.04
CA ARG A 202 23.66 4.88 -10.22
C ARG A 202 23.09 4.82 -11.63
N SER A 203 23.94 4.61 -12.63
CA SER A 203 23.53 4.46 -14.04
C SER A 203 22.76 3.15 -14.26
N THR A 204 23.29 2.03 -13.76
CA THR A 204 22.63 0.72 -13.84
C THR A 204 21.33 0.69 -13.06
N ALA A 205 21.30 1.34 -11.89
CA ALA A 205 20.11 1.48 -11.07
C ALA A 205 18.94 2.11 -11.84
N ARG A 206 19.23 3.18 -12.56
CA ARG A 206 18.24 3.90 -13.39
C ARG A 206 17.68 3.03 -14.52
N ILE A 207 18.53 2.21 -15.15
CA ILE A 207 18.12 1.28 -16.21
C ILE A 207 17.17 0.20 -15.68
N VAL A 208 17.37 -0.24 -14.44
CA VAL A 208 16.50 -1.25 -13.80
C VAL A 208 15.15 -0.63 -13.42
N THR A 209 15.13 0.59 -12.88
CA THR A 209 13.87 1.27 -12.49
C THR A 209 13.06 1.76 -13.68
N ASP A 210 13.70 2.12 -14.80
CA ASP A 210 13.04 2.60 -16.01
C ASP A 210 12.62 1.47 -16.97
N ARG A 211 12.93 0.21 -16.65
CA ARG A 211 12.51 -0.93 -17.47
C ARG A 211 10.98 -1.07 -17.39
N PRO A 212 10.25 -0.96 -18.52
CA PRO A 212 8.81 -1.19 -18.51
C PRO A 212 8.54 -2.61 -18.03
N VAL A 213 7.75 -2.75 -16.97
CA VAL A 213 7.29 -4.05 -16.46
C VAL A 213 6.50 -4.70 -17.60
N SER A 214 7.17 -5.59 -18.33
CA SER A 214 6.57 -6.36 -19.40
C SER A 214 5.59 -7.34 -18.78
N ARG A 215 4.32 -6.91 -18.65
CA ARG A 215 3.23 -7.80 -18.29
C ARG A 215 3.07 -8.78 -19.45
N ALA A 216 3.55 -10.01 -19.25
CA ALA A 216 3.28 -11.09 -20.17
C ALA A 216 1.75 -11.18 -20.38
N PRO A 217 1.25 -11.29 -21.62
CA PRO A 217 -0.16 -11.48 -21.86
C PRO A 217 -0.59 -12.78 -21.20
N VAL A 218 -1.51 -12.68 -20.24
CA VAL A 218 -2.17 -13.84 -19.66
C VAL A 218 -2.95 -14.51 -20.79
N ALA A 219 -2.44 -15.65 -21.27
CA ALA A 219 -3.12 -16.46 -22.26
C ALA A 219 -4.44 -16.94 -21.65
N GLY A 220 -5.56 -16.49 -22.23
CA GLY A 220 -6.89 -16.88 -21.81
C GLY A 220 -7.12 -18.38 -21.98
N GLN A 221 -7.70 -18.98 -20.94
CA GLN A 221 -8.53 -20.19 -21.02
C GLN A 221 -9.99 -19.79 -20.87
#